data_AF-A0A7R9Y2Y6-F1
#
_entry.id   AF-A0A7R9Y2Y6-F1
#
_cell.length_a   1.000
_cell.length_b   1.000
_cell.length_c   1.000
_cell.angle_alpha   90.00
_cell.angle_beta   90.00
_cell.angle_gamma   90.00
#
_symmetry.space_group_name_H-M   'P 1'
#
loop_
_entity.id
_entity.type
_entity.pdbx_description
1 polymer ?
#
loop_
_entity_poly.entity_id
_entity_poly.type
_entity_poly.pdbx_seq_one_letter_code
_entity_poly.pdbx_strand_id
1 'polypeptide(L)'
;SGAVQVRSALRSLEAYVEALENRVAARFDEAREQNDVESMRVAAVAAADFGACERLARRYVASCPMFIDAAVLEQDMKSARAGPGAQGLRPTFRDIMDTATKDAVTIEAVFPDAASAKEAYLTRVLEQRVGGLLEVLLLDAHDGALPIAADGATSGKFGRMSTFAAQVSDADKVLAGGGSGSAYIRTLASAHEMTLELAKQLAESGAAGSLDAVGLAASLFHERRGGYVDDEISSLLRLSADAQAVREDSESVGPAGNRDLVARAKQTVAWHRDACARCESVLRSEVSATRASAGMRLLELFLEQTCGIATQVAGAAAEHGRAQCEALDRADRSGSFTSNVAGANDFPPGDLRGLGALLSVVEGAQAVASESAAHVSTALLPLIPQRSGEAGDAESMLARASSQLQTACLAVLQQATCLACAHARALLKSLQEPTDFCPEGDDVLEAKPTEACECVVAALREVAALAAGSLREDGERKQQRSQAQHQHQLSPLQHSQHGHDGDAPTTNFGRFMAAVGTGIAAALEEHIFGGSRGSFSALGAVRLRRDLNEYACAARDTHAHAFAATADSLGERATLLVVSPGSVAALLRGELRGVVTPVEAQKVLKLREDARSTSMAAALREIAMLER
;
A
#
# COMPACT_ATOMS: atom_id res chain seq x y z
N SER A 1 5.29 -64.55 62.73
CA SER A 1 3.90 -65.04 62.63
C SER A 1 2.90 -63.88 62.48
N GLY A 2 2.82 -62.94 63.43
CA GLY A 2 1.86 -61.81 63.37
C GLY A 2 1.94 -60.91 62.12
N ALA A 3 3.14 -60.58 61.63
CA ALA A 3 3.29 -59.76 60.42
C ALA A 3 2.83 -60.44 59.10
N VAL A 4 2.68 -61.77 59.10
CA VAL A 4 2.15 -62.54 57.95
C VAL A 4 0.62 -62.57 58.02
N GLN A 5 0.05 -62.71 59.21
CA GLN A 5 -1.41 -62.64 59.42
C GLN A 5 -1.97 -61.24 59.15
N VAL A 6 -1.28 -60.18 59.57
CA VAL A 6 -1.68 -58.79 59.24
C VAL A 6 -1.64 -58.55 57.74
N ARG A 7 -0.59 -59.04 57.04
CA ARG A 7 -0.52 -58.94 55.57
C ARG A 7 -1.61 -59.75 54.86
N SER A 8 -1.99 -60.91 55.39
CA SER A 8 -3.09 -61.72 54.83
C SER A 8 -4.46 -61.07 55.06
N ALA A 9 -4.66 -60.44 56.22
CA ALA A 9 -5.89 -59.71 56.53
C ALA A 9 -6.02 -58.43 55.68
N LEU A 10 -4.92 -57.69 55.48
CA LEU A 10 -4.87 -56.53 54.58
C LEU A 10 -5.27 -56.92 53.15
N ARG A 11 -4.69 -58.00 52.59
CA ARG A 11 -5.09 -58.49 51.26
C ARG A 11 -6.56 -58.90 51.17
N SER A 12 -7.11 -59.48 52.24
CA SER A 12 -8.52 -59.89 52.27
C SER A 12 -9.45 -58.68 52.35
N LEU A 13 -9.05 -57.62 53.06
CA LEU A 13 -9.76 -56.34 53.10
C LEU A 13 -9.68 -55.62 51.76
N GLU A 14 -8.51 -55.58 51.11
CA GLU A 14 -8.32 -55.04 49.76
C GLU A 14 -9.24 -55.74 48.74
N ALA A 15 -9.28 -57.07 48.76
CA ALA A 15 -10.18 -57.85 47.89
C ALA A 15 -11.66 -57.60 48.18
N TYR A 16 -12.03 -57.38 49.45
CA TYR A 16 -13.41 -57.05 49.82
C TYR A 16 -13.80 -55.63 49.37
N VAL A 17 -12.89 -54.66 49.51
CA VAL A 17 -13.08 -53.30 49.00
C VAL A 17 -13.27 -53.35 47.49
N GLU A 18 -12.39 -54.02 46.74
CA GLU A 18 -12.49 -54.18 45.28
C GLU A 18 -13.83 -54.83 44.85
N ALA A 19 -14.28 -55.86 45.57
CA ALA A 19 -15.58 -56.49 45.31
C ALA A 19 -16.76 -55.52 45.57
N LEU A 20 -16.64 -54.65 46.56
CA LEU A 20 -17.63 -53.61 46.86
C LEU A 20 -17.62 -52.51 45.79
N GLU A 21 -16.44 -52.03 45.38
CA GLU A 21 -16.31 -51.04 44.30
C GLU A 21 -16.98 -51.55 43.01
N ASN A 22 -16.71 -52.81 42.64
CA ASN A 22 -17.28 -53.44 41.45
C ASN A 22 -18.81 -53.58 41.53
N ARG A 23 -19.37 -53.87 42.72
CA ARG A 23 -20.83 -53.92 42.92
C ARG A 23 -21.48 -52.55 42.83
N VAL A 24 -20.84 -51.51 43.36
CA VAL A 24 -21.33 -50.13 43.28
C VAL A 24 -21.25 -49.63 41.84
N ALA A 25 -20.15 -49.91 41.13
CA ALA A 25 -20.00 -49.60 39.71
C ALA A 25 -21.06 -50.31 38.85
N ALA A 26 -21.36 -51.59 39.10
CA ALA A 26 -22.39 -52.32 38.35
C ALA A 26 -23.79 -51.72 38.55
N ARG A 27 -24.13 -51.32 39.79
CA ARG A 27 -25.40 -50.62 40.08
C ARG A 27 -25.49 -49.25 39.43
N PHE A 28 -24.36 -48.54 39.37
CA PHE A 28 -24.27 -47.26 38.69
C PHE A 28 -24.48 -47.42 37.18
N ASP A 29 -23.88 -48.43 36.55
CA ASP A 29 -24.05 -48.70 35.13
C ASP A 29 -25.49 -49.10 34.79
N GLU A 30 -26.15 -49.92 35.62
CA GLU A 30 -27.56 -50.29 35.47
C GLU A 30 -28.49 -49.07 35.59
N ALA A 31 -28.25 -48.19 36.57
CA ALA A 31 -28.99 -46.94 36.72
C ALA A 31 -28.77 -46.00 35.52
N ARG A 32 -27.57 -45.99 34.97
CA ARG A 32 -27.23 -45.21 33.77
C ARG A 32 -27.95 -45.71 32.52
N GLU A 33 -28.03 -47.02 32.31
CA GLU A 33 -28.79 -47.61 31.18
C GLU A 33 -30.28 -47.23 31.24
N GLN A 34 -30.82 -47.03 32.45
CA GLN A 34 -32.19 -46.61 32.70
C GLN A 34 -32.38 -45.08 32.72
N ASN A 35 -31.30 -44.30 32.56
CA ASN A 35 -31.27 -42.84 32.72
C ASN A 35 -31.80 -42.34 34.09
N ASP A 36 -31.62 -43.12 35.15
CA ASP A 36 -32.05 -42.77 36.51
C ASP A 36 -30.95 -42.00 37.26
N VAL A 37 -31.01 -40.67 37.16
CA VAL A 37 -30.06 -39.73 37.78
C VAL A 37 -30.00 -39.87 39.31
N GLU A 38 -31.13 -40.17 39.97
CA GLU A 38 -31.18 -40.26 41.43
C GLU A 38 -30.51 -41.55 41.93
N SER A 39 -30.74 -42.67 41.25
CA SER A 39 -30.05 -43.93 41.55
C SER A 39 -28.55 -43.84 41.25
N MET A 40 -28.15 -43.14 40.19
CA MET A 40 -26.74 -42.84 39.91
C MET A 40 -26.10 -42.01 41.02
N ARG A 41 -26.80 -40.99 41.53
CA ARG A 41 -26.34 -40.14 42.65
C ARG A 41 -26.14 -40.94 43.92
N VAL A 42 -27.08 -41.83 44.26
CA VAL A 42 -26.97 -42.71 45.44
C VAL A 42 -25.75 -43.63 45.33
N ALA A 43 -25.49 -44.19 44.15
CA ALA A 43 -24.31 -45.01 43.90
C ALA A 43 -23.00 -44.19 43.95
N ALA A 44 -23.00 -42.95 43.46
CA ALA A 44 -21.84 -42.06 43.50
C ALA A 44 -21.51 -41.58 44.92
N VAL A 45 -22.52 -41.27 45.75
CA VAL A 45 -22.33 -40.96 47.18
C VAL A 45 -21.76 -42.17 47.91
N ALA A 46 -22.32 -43.38 47.67
CA ALA A 46 -21.77 -44.60 48.25
C ALA A 46 -20.31 -44.83 47.82
N ALA A 47 -19.96 -44.54 46.57
CA ALA A 47 -18.59 -44.63 46.07
C ALA A 47 -17.63 -43.58 46.67
N ALA A 48 -18.14 -42.42 47.08
CA ALA A 48 -17.35 -41.40 47.75
C ALA A 48 -16.90 -41.84 49.16
N ASP A 49 -17.74 -42.58 49.89
CA ASP A 49 -17.44 -43.06 51.25
C ASP A 49 -16.20 -43.96 51.34
N PHE A 50 -15.79 -44.60 50.24
CA PHE A 50 -14.57 -45.43 50.16
C PHE A 50 -13.54 -44.94 49.13
N GLY A 51 -13.69 -43.70 48.61
CA GLY A 51 -12.69 -43.07 47.74
C GLY A 51 -12.66 -43.56 46.29
N ALA A 52 -13.71 -44.23 45.80
CA ALA A 52 -13.79 -44.73 44.43
C ALA A 52 -14.53 -43.79 43.45
N CYS A 53 -14.98 -42.62 43.92
CA CYS A 53 -15.74 -41.65 43.13
C CYS A 53 -15.01 -41.23 41.83
N GLU A 54 -13.68 -41.06 41.88
CA GLU A 54 -12.88 -40.69 40.70
C GLU A 54 -12.85 -41.81 39.64
N ARG A 55 -12.73 -43.07 40.07
CA ARG A 55 -12.77 -44.23 39.16
C ARG A 55 -14.14 -44.37 38.51
N LEU A 56 -15.20 -44.13 39.28
CA LEU A 56 -16.59 -44.14 38.81
C LEU A 56 -16.84 -43.00 37.81
N ALA A 57 -16.34 -41.80 38.08
CA ALA A 57 -16.41 -40.67 37.16
C ALA A 57 -15.65 -40.94 35.85
N ARG A 58 -14.42 -41.49 35.91
CA ARG A 58 -13.68 -41.90 34.69
C ARG A 58 -14.41 -42.97 33.89
N ARG A 59 -15.06 -43.94 34.56
CA ARG A 59 -15.89 -44.98 33.94
C ARG A 59 -17.14 -44.39 33.28
N TYR A 60 -17.81 -43.44 33.94
CA TYR A 60 -18.93 -42.70 33.38
C TYR A 60 -18.52 -41.94 32.11
N VAL A 61 -17.47 -41.12 32.19
CA VAL A 61 -16.94 -40.35 31.06
C VAL A 61 -16.52 -41.26 29.91
N ALA A 62 -15.85 -42.37 30.19
CA ALA A 62 -15.42 -43.32 29.17
C ALA A 62 -16.57 -44.01 28.45
N SER A 63 -17.76 -44.03 29.06
CA SER A 63 -18.91 -44.75 28.56
C SER A 63 -19.96 -43.83 27.92
N CYS A 64 -19.77 -42.50 27.95
CA CYS A 64 -20.66 -41.53 27.31
C CYS A 64 -20.81 -41.77 25.79
N PRO A 65 -22.06 -41.74 25.24
CA PRO A 65 -22.32 -42.06 23.83
C PRO A 65 -21.50 -41.21 22.84
N MET A 66 -21.25 -39.95 23.18
CA MET A 66 -20.50 -39.01 22.33
C MET A 66 -19.06 -39.43 22.00
N PHE A 67 -18.49 -40.40 22.74
CA PHE A 67 -17.13 -40.91 22.51
C PHE A 67 -17.10 -42.31 21.88
N ILE A 68 -18.22 -43.05 21.90
CA ILE A 68 -18.25 -44.47 21.51
C ILE A 68 -19.11 -44.70 20.28
N ASP A 69 -20.20 -43.96 20.12
CA ASP A 69 -21.16 -44.20 19.04
C ASP A 69 -20.55 -43.87 17.67
N ALA A 70 -20.19 -44.92 16.93
CA ALA A 70 -19.57 -44.80 15.61
C ALA A 70 -20.42 -44.00 14.62
N ALA A 71 -21.76 -44.04 14.74
CA ALA A 71 -22.64 -43.30 13.85
C ALA A 71 -22.53 -41.78 14.10
N VAL A 72 -22.45 -41.37 15.38
CA VAL A 72 -22.22 -39.97 15.77
C VAL A 72 -20.85 -39.51 15.30
N LEU A 73 -19.81 -40.33 15.52
CA LEU A 73 -18.45 -39.99 15.11
C LEU A 73 -18.31 -39.82 13.59
N GLU A 74 -18.96 -40.68 12.81
CA GLU A 74 -18.97 -40.62 11.34
C GLU A 74 -19.78 -39.43 10.80
N GLN A 75 -20.93 -39.12 11.43
CA GLN A 75 -21.76 -37.97 11.05
C GLN A 75 -21.02 -36.65 11.26
N ASP A 76 -20.31 -36.50 12.37
CA ASP A 76 -19.51 -35.33 12.65
C ASP A 76 -18.35 -35.16 11.66
N MET A 77 -17.70 -36.26 11.25
CA MET A 77 -16.66 -36.22 10.22
C MET A 77 -17.23 -35.79 8.86
N LYS A 78 -18.41 -36.29 8.49
CA LYS A 78 -19.13 -35.86 7.27
C LYS A 78 -19.51 -34.38 7.33
N SER A 79 -19.97 -33.92 8.49
CA SER A 79 -20.39 -32.54 8.71
C SER A 79 -19.19 -31.59 8.74
N ALA A 80 -18.07 -31.98 9.35
CA ALA A 80 -16.82 -31.23 9.35
C ALA A 80 -16.27 -31.02 7.94
N ARG A 81 -16.42 -32.02 7.07
CA ARG A 81 -16.06 -31.96 5.64
C ARG A 81 -17.07 -31.20 4.78
N ALA A 82 -18.24 -30.87 5.33
CA ALA A 82 -19.29 -30.18 4.58
C ALA A 82 -19.02 -28.67 4.54
N GLY A 83 -18.49 -28.20 3.40
CA GLY A 83 -18.28 -26.78 3.13
C GLY A 83 -16.81 -26.39 2.97
N PRO A 84 -16.53 -25.15 2.54
CA PRO A 84 -15.18 -24.69 2.29
C PRO A 84 -14.42 -24.43 3.62
N GLY A 85 -13.19 -24.95 3.69
CA GLY A 85 -12.32 -24.78 4.86
C GLY A 85 -12.92 -25.38 6.13
N ALA A 86 -12.95 -24.61 7.21
CA ALA A 86 -13.46 -25.07 8.51
C ALA A 86 -14.96 -24.77 8.74
N GLN A 87 -15.71 -24.29 7.74
CA GLN A 87 -17.12 -23.90 7.93
C GLN A 87 -18.02 -25.06 8.40
N GLY A 88 -17.70 -26.29 7.99
CA GLY A 88 -18.38 -27.50 8.42
C GLY A 88 -18.24 -27.82 9.92
N LEU A 89 -17.27 -27.21 10.62
CA LEU A 89 -17.13 -27.37 12.07
C LEU A 89 -18.20 -26.63 12.86
N ARG A 90 -18.82 -25.57 12.31
CA ARG A 90 -19.81 -24.76 13.04
C ARG A 90 -21.04 -25.53 13.53
N PRO A 91 -21.73 -26.34 12.70
CA PRO A 91 -22.85 -27.17 13.18
C PRO A 91 -22.35 -28.21 14.18
N THR A 92 -21.27 -28.92 13.88
CA THR A 92 -20.70 -29.96 14.75
C THR A 92 -20.29 -29.42 16.12
N PHE A 93 -19.64 -28.26 16.18
CA PHE A 93 -19.23 -27.62 17.43
C PHE A 93 -20.42 -27.16 18.27
N ARG A 94 -21.52 -26.75 17.62
CA ARG A 94 -22.77 -26.43 18.32
C ARG A 94 -23.39 -27.68 18.94
N ASP A 95 -23.44 -28.78 18.19
CA ASP A 95 -23.98 -30.05 18.68
C ASP A 95 -23.13 -30.61 19.83
N ILE A 96 -21.80 -30.49 19.72
CA ILE A 96 -20.85 -30.84 20.80
C ILE A 96 -21.10 -29.97 22.03
N MET A 97 -21.25 -28.66 21.87
CA MET A 97 -21.50 -27.73 22.97
C MET A 97 -22.84 -28.02 23.68
N ASP A 98 -23.91 -28.23 22.92
CA ASP A 98 -25.24 -28.53 23.47
C ASP A 98 -25.23 -29.85 24.26
N THR A 99 -24.51 -30.85 23.75
CA THR A 99 -24.34 -32.15 24.43
C THR A 99 -23.47 -32.01 25.67
N ALA A 100 -22.33 -31.33 25.57
CA ALA A 100 -21.41 -31.11 26.68
C ALA A 100 -22.06 -30.33 27.83
N THR A 101 -22.92 -29.36 27.52
CA THR A 101 -23.64 -28.56 28.52
C THR A 101 -24.68 -29.42 29.25
N LYS A 102 -25.44 -30.27 28.54
CA LYS A 102 -26.41 -31.19 29.14
C LYS A 102 -25.73 -32.24 30.03
N ASP A 103 -24.62 -32.80 29.57
CA ASP A 103 -23.86 -33.79 30.32
C ASP A 103 -23.19 -33.17 31.55
N ALA A 104 -22.71 -31.93 31.46
CA ALA A 104 -22.14 -31.20 32.61
C ALA A 104 -23.17 -30.99 33.73
N VAL A 105 -24.41 -30.62 33.38
CA VAL A 105 -25.52 -30.52 34.36
C VAL A 105 -25.83 -31.87 34.99
N THR A 106 -25.76 -32.94 34.21
CA THR A 106 -25.98 -34.31 34.71
C THR A 106 -24.86 -34.74 35.67
N ILE A 107 -23.60 -34.41 35.35
CA ILE A 107 -22.44 -34.69 36.21
C ILE A 107 -22.57 -33.94 37.55
N GLU A 108 -23.03 -32.69 37.53
CA GLU A 108 -23.29 -31.91 38.76
C GLU A 108 -24.39 -32.51 39.64
N ALA A 109 -25.42 -33.10 39.02
CA ALA A 109 -26.51 -33.74 39.75
C ALA A 109 -26.10 -35.09 40.37
N VAL A 110 -25.16 -35.81 39.73
CA VAL A 110 -24.78 -37.19 40.10
C VAL A 110 -23.61 -37.23 41.09
N PHE A 111 -22.56 -36.44 40.87
CA PHE A 111 -21.30 -36.60 41.60
C PHE A 111 -21.14 -35.60 42.75
N PRO A 112 -20.77 -36.07 43.96
CA PRO A 112 -20.46 -35.18 45.09
C PRO A 112 -19.26 -34.24 44.84
N ASP A 113 -18.24 -34.71 44.11
CA ASP A 113 -17.14 -33.90 43.59
C ASP A 113 -17.29 -33.73 42.07
N ALA A 114 -18.19 -32.84 41.68
CA ALA A 114 -18.48 -32.58 40.27
C ALA A 114 -17.35 -31.82 39.55
N ALA A 115 -16.44 -31.14 40.28
CA ALA A 115 -15.39 -30.32 39.66
C ALA A 115 -14.38 -31.19 38.90
N SER A 116 -13.80 -32.18 39.57
CA SER A 116 -12.83 -33.11 38.99
C SER A 116 -13.44 -33.94 37.85
N ALA A 117 -14.71 -34.34 37.99
CA ALA A 117 -15.43 -35.12 36.98
C ALA A 117 -15.74 -34.29 35.72
N LYS A 118 -16.16 -33.03 35.87
CA LYS A 118 -16.37 -32.10 34.74
C LYS A 118 -15.08 -31.78 34.01
N GLU A 119 -13.99 -31.56 34.75
CA GLU A 119 -12.67 -31.31 34.16
C GLU A 119 -12.20 -32.50 33.30
N ALA A 120 -12.26 -33.72 33.84
CA ALA A 120 -11.89 -34.93 33.10
C ALA A 120 -12.78 -35.16 31.86
N TYR A 121 -14.08 -34.86 31.96
CA TYR A 121 -15.02 -34.95 30.86
C TYR A 121 -14.70 -33.95 29.75
N LEU A 122 -14.59 -32.66 30.08
CA LEU A 122 -14.36 -31.61 29.09
C LEU A 122 -12.98 -31.66 28.45
N THR A 123 -11.96 -32.07 29.21
CA THR A 123 -10.64 -32.37 28.66
C THR A 123 -10.74 -33.45 27.58
N ARG A 124 -11.51 -34.51 27.82
CA ARG A 124 -11.74 -35.57 26.83
C ARG A 124 -12.55 -35.09 25.62
N VAL A 125 -13.54 -34.21 25.82
CA VAL A 125 -14.28 -33.58 24.70
C VAL A 125 -13.31 -32.81 23.79
N LEU A 126 -12.46 -31.96 24.36
CA LEU A 126 -11.53 -31.14 23.57
C LEU A 126 -10.44 -31.99 22.89
N GLU A 127 -9.83 -32.94 23.61
CA GLU A 127 -8.75 -33.75 23.05
C GLU A 127 -9.24 -34.80 22.05
N GLN A 128 -10.26 -35.58 22.40
CA GLN A 128 -10.67 -36.73 21.58
C GLN A 128 -11.69 -36.35 20.51
N ARG A 129 -12.66 -35.50 20.86
CA ARG A 129 -13.73 -35.13 19.91
C ARG A 129 -13.26 -34.01 19.00
N VAL A 130 -12.86 -32.87 19.57
CA VAL A 130 -12.43 -31.72 18.79
C VAL A 130 -11.08 -31.99 18.11
N GLY A 131 -10.09 -32.52 18.85
CA GLY A 131 -8.79 -32.91 18.28
C GLY A 131 -8.90 -33.89 17.10
N GLY A 132 -9.70 -34.95 17.23
CA GLY A 132 -9.90 -35.92 16.15
C GLY A 132 -10.56 -35.33 14.89
N LEU A 133 -11.47 -34.36 15.04
CA LEU A 133 -12.07 -33.66 13.90
C LEU A 133 -11.05 -32.73 13.21
N LEU A 134 -10.21 -32.07 14.00
CA LEU A 134 -9.15 -31.19 13.49
C LEU A 134 -8.10 -31.99 12.71
N GLU A 135 -7.68 -33.16 13.20
CA GLU A 135 -6.71 -34.01 12.50
C GLU A 135 -7.19 -34.40 11.10
N VAL A 136 -8.44 -34.89 10.99
CA VAL A 136 -9.02 -35.30 9.69
C VAL A 136 -9.12 -34.10 8.75
N LEU A 137 -9.66 -32.98 9.23
CA LEU A 137 -9.85 -31.78 8.42
C LEU A 137 -8.52 -31.21 7.90
N LEU A 138 -7.50 -31.17 8.76
CA LEU A 138 -6.19 -30.60 8.42
C LEU A 138 -5.38 -31.52 7.51
N LEU A 139 -5.51 -32.84 7.65
CA LEU A 139 -4.95 -33.82 6.71
C LEU A 139 -5.59 -33.66 5.32
N ASP A 140 -6.93 -33.61 5.26
CA ASP A 140 -7.65 -33.41 3.99
C ASP A 140 -7.28 -32.08 3.31
N ALA A 141 -7.06 -31.01 4.11
CA ALA A 141 -6.63 -29.71 3.60
C ALA A 141 -5.17 -29.72 3.10
N HIS A 142 -4.30 -30.53 3.71
CA HIS A 142 -2.91 -30.70 3.29
C HIS A 142 -2.80 -31.53 2.00
N ASP A 143 -3.60 -32.58 1.88
CA ASP A 143 -3.63 -33.49 0.71
C ASP A 143 -4.46 -32.92 -0.46
N GLY A 144 -5.17 -31.82 -0.25
CA GLY A 144 -6.01 -31.17 -1.27
C GLY A 144 -7.32 -31.92 -1.53
N ALA A 145 -7.72 -32.80 -0.61
CA ALA A 145 -8.93 -33.63 -0.72
C ALA A 145 -10.23 -32.87 -0.38
N LEU A 146 -10.12 -31.67 0.19
CA LEU A 146 -11.28 -30.79 0.37
C LEU A 146 -11.71 -30.21 -0.99
N PRO A 147 -13.02 -30.20 -1.30
CA PRO A 147 -13.51 -29.60 -2.53
C PRO A 147 -13.17 -28.11 -2.55
N ILE A 148 -12.11 -27.74 -3.28
CA ILE A 148 -11.94 -26.40 -3.82
C ILE A 148 -13.20 -26.18 -4.67
N ALA A 149 -13.98 -25.14 -4.38
CA ALA A 149 -15.26 -24.87 -5.01
C ALA A 149 -15.21 -25.13 -6.53
N ALA A 150 -15.70 -26.29 -6.94
CA ALA A 150 -15.89 -26.63 -8.34
C ALA A 150 -17.19 -25.94 -8.75
N ASP A 151 -17.06 -24.96 -9.64
CA ASP A 151 -18.15 -24.31 -10.34
C ASP A 151 -19.20 -25.33 -10.79
N GLY A 152 -20.46 -25.03 -10.48
CA GLY A 152 -21.60 -25.72 -11.05
C GLY A 152 -21.65 -25.48 -12.56
N ALA A 153 -21.22 -26.48 -13.33
CA ALA A 153 -21.51 -26.58 -14.76
C ALA A 153 -21.99 -28.00 -15.09
N THR A 154 -23.22 -28.32 -14.68
CA THR A 154 -24.00 -29.32 -15.42
C THR A 154 -24.64 -28.64 -16.63
N SER A 155 -24.22 -29.12 -17.80
CA SER A 155 -24.85 -28.86 -19.09
C SER A 155 -26.39 -29.01 -19.03
N GLY A 156 -27.12 -27.95 -19.39
CA GLY A 156 -28.58 -28.01 -19.49
C GLY A 156 -29.23 -26.65 -19.77
N LYS A 157 -29.45 -26.36 -21.05
CA LYS A 157 -30.26 -25.23 -21.58
C LYS A 157 -31.56 -25.01 -20.78
N PHE A 158 -31.87 -23.77 -20.38
CA PHE A 158 -33.19 -23.12 -20.52
C PHE A 158 -33.13 -21.66 -20.01
N GLY A 159 -34.02 -20.81 -20.53
CA GLY A 159 -33.87 -19.36 -20.61
C GLY A 159 -34.25 -18.53 -19.37
N ARG A 160 -33.78 -17.27 -19.42
CA ARG A 160 -34.22 -16.03 -18.74
C ARG A 160 -35.14 -16.19 -17.51
N MET A 161 -34.68 -15.70 -16.35
CA MET A 161 -35.36 -14.64 -15.57
C MET A 161 -34.47 -14.05 -14.46
N SER A 162 -34.27 -12.74 -14.59
CA SER A 162 -34.04 -11.66 -13.60
C SER A 162 -33.93 -11.95 -12.09
N THR A 163 -32.92 -11.29 -11.50
CA THR A 163 -32.87 -10.60 -10.18
C THR A 163 -33.00 -11.44 -8.91
N PHE A 164 -31.87 -11.67 -8.23
CA PHE A 164 -31.56 -11.38 -6.81
C PHE A 164 -30.29 -12.14 -6.39
N ALA A 165 -29.10 -11.53 -6.61
CA ALA A 165 -27.84 -11.88 -5.94
C ALA A 165 -26.76 -10.87 -6.38
N ALA A 166 -26.77 -9.70 -5.76
CA ALA A 166 -25.64 -8.77 -5.79
C ALA A 166 -24.92 -8.88 -4.44
N GLN A 167 -23.59 -8.78 -4.47
CA GLN A 167 -22.63 -8.90 -3.36
C GLN A 167 -22.00 -10.29 -3.15
N VAL A 168 -21.25 -10.76 -4.16
CA VAL A 168 -19.99 -11.48 -3.91
C VAL A 168 -18.94 -10.71 -4.71
N SER A 169 -17.87 -10.29 -4.03
CA SER A 169 -16.79 -9.46 -4.59
C SER A 169 -16.02 -10.23 -5.67
N ASP A 170 -15.70 -9.57 -6.78
CA ASP A 170 -14.88 -10.10 -7.89
C ASP A 170 -13.47 -10.57 -7.45
N ALA A 171 -13.06 -10.31 -6.21
CA ALA A 171 -11.79 -10.76 -5.64
C ALA A 171 -11.67 -12.29 -5.48
N ASP A 172 -12.79 -13.01 -5.31
CA ASP A 172 -12.77 -14.46 -5.07
C ASP A 172 -12.52 -15.28 -6.35
N LYS A 173 -12.78 -14.72 -7.54
CA LYS A 173 -12.60 -15.43 -8.82
C LYS A 173 -11.15 -15.50 -9.31
N VAL A 174 -10.29 -14.58 -8.88
CA VAL A 174 -8.86 -14.54 -9.28
C VAL A 174 -7.99 -15.44 -8.38
N LEU A 175 -8.52 -15.90 -7.24
CA LEU A 175 -7.78 -16.66 -6.21
C LEU A 175 -7.91 -18.19 -6.31
N ALA A 176 -8.61 -18.71 -7.33
CA ALA A 176 -8.87 -20.15 -7.51
C ALA A 176 -7.63 -20.98 -7.94
N GLY A 177 -6.46 -20.36 -8.14
CA GLY A 177 -5.20 -21.02 -8.49
C GLY A 177 -4.33 -21.47 -7.30
N GLY A 178 -4.79 -21.33 -6.06
CA GLY A 178 -4.01 -21.67 -4.87
C GLY A 178 -3.87 -23.18 -4.66
N GLY A 179 -2.64 -23.70 -4.75
CA GLY A 179 -2.34 -25.11 -4.48
C GLY A 179 -2.55 -25.49 -3.01
N SER A 180 -2.44 -26.79 -2.72
CA SER A 180 -2.76 -27.43 -1.43
C SER A 180 -2.34 -26.63 -0.18
N GLY A 181 -1.13 -26.03 -0.17
CA GLY A 181 -0.63 -25.23 0.95
C GLY A 181 -1.46 -23.99 1.31
N SER A 182 -2.08 -23.31 0.33
CA SER A 182 -2.90 -22.12 0.57
C SER A 182 -4.28 -22.48 1.18
N ALA A 183 -4.80 -23.66 0.84
CA ALA A 183 -6.03 -24.18 1.45
C ALA A 183 -5.77 -24.61 2.91
N TYR A 184 -4.63 -25.25 3.16
CA TYR A 184 -4.20 -25.66 4.49
C TYR A 184 -4.10 -24.48 5.48
N ILE A 185 -3.34 -23.42 5.16
CA ILE A 185 -3.15 -22.28 6.08
C ILE A 185 -4.47 -21.57 6.43
N ARG A 186 -5.38 -21.41 5.47
CA ARG A 186 -6.70 -20.79 5.70
C ARG A 186 -7.58 -21.68 6.56
N THR A 187 -7.57 -22.99 6.29
CA THR A 187 -8.35 -23.96 7.07
C THR A 187 -7.84 -24.03 8.50
N LEU A 188 -6.53 -24.04 8.71
CA LEU A 188 -5.90 -24.04 10.02
C LEU A 188 -6.24 -22.78 10.84
N ALA A 189 -6.14 -21.58 10.25
CA ALA A 189 -6.49 -20.35 10.93
C ALA A 189 -7.99 -20.30 11.30
N SER A 190 -8.86 -20.74 10.39
CA SER A 190 -10.30 -20.77 10.63
C SER A 190 -10.69 -21.80 11.69
N ALA A 191 -10.08 -22.99 11.66
CA ALA A 191 -10.30 -24.04 12.65
C ALA A 191 -9.81 -23.61 14.04
N HIS A 192 -8.67 -22.92 14.12
CA HIS A 192 -8.16 -22.34 15.36
C HIS A 192 -9.13 -21.32 15.96
N GLU A 193 -9.63 -20.37 15.17
CA GLU A 193 -10.59 -19.36 15.65
C GLU A 193 -11.89 -20.00 16.15
N MET A 194 -12.46 -20.96 15.40
CA MET A 194 -13.68 -21.65 15.81
C MET A 194 -13.49 -22.49 17.08
N THR A 195 -12.32 -23.11 17.24
CA THR A 195 -12.02 -23.93 18.42
C THR A 195 -11.85 -23.07 19.67
N LEU A 196 -11.21 -21.90 19.55
CA LEU A 196 -11.13 -20.94 20.65
C LEU A 196 -12.51 -20.34 21.00
N GLU A 197 -13.35 -20.08 20.01
CA GLU A 197 -14.71 -19.58 20.24
C GLU A 197 -15.58 -20.62 20.98
N LEU A 198 -15.51 -21.89 20.57
CA LEU A 198 -16.13 -22.99 21.30
C LEU A 198 -15.66 -23.05 22.76
N ALA A 199 -14.35 -22.95 22.99
CA ALA A 199 -13.79 -22.98 24.33
C ALA A 199 -14.25 -21.80 25.22
N LYS A 200 -14.40 -20.61 24.63
CA LYS A 200 -14.97 -19.45 25.34
C LYS A 200 -16.44 -19.67 25.69
N GLN A 201 -17.24 -20.18 24.77
CA GLN A 201 -18.66 -20.48 25.02
C GLN A 201 -18.82 -21.57 26.10
N LEU A 202 -17.94 -22.57 26.14
CA LEU A 202 -17.88 -23.56 27.22
C LEU A 202 -17.50 -22.95 28.58
N ALA A 203 -16.63 -21.93 28.58
CA ALA A 203 -16.29 -21.20 29.80
C ALA A 203 -17.45 -20.30 30.28
N GLU A 204 -18.12 -19.59 29.37
CA GLU A 204 -19.23 -18.68 29.67
C GLU A 204 -20.50 -19.41 30.13
N SER A 205 -20.76 -20.61 29.60
CA SER A 205 -21.90 -21.45 30.00
C SER A 205 -21.77 -22.02 31.41
N GLY A 206 -20.62 -21.85 32.08
CA GLY A 206 -20.35 -22.40 33.42
C GLY A 206 -20.01 -23.89 33.42
N ALA A 207 -20.08 -24.57 32.27
CA ALA A 207 -19.76 -25.99 32.12
C ALA A 207 -18.28 -26.28 32.48
N ALA A 208 -17.37 -25.36 32.14
CA ALA A 208 -15.93 -25.52 32.37
C ALA A 208 -15.48 -25.51 33.84
N GLY A 209 -16.26 -24.92 34.76
CA GLY A 209 -15.84 -24.80 36.16
C GLY A 209 -14.48 -24.10 36.32
N SER A 210 -13.47 -24.82 36.81
CA SER A 210 -12.09 -24.33 36.98
C SER A 210 -11.14 -24.68 35.82
N LEU A 211 -11.61 -25.39 34.80
CA LEU A 211 -10.79 -25.80 33.66
C LEU A 211 -10.43 -24.60 32.78
N ASP A 212 -9.15 -24.45 32.44
CA ASP A 212 -8.69 -23.54 31.39
C ASP A 212 -8.98 -24.13 30.00
N ALA A 213 -10.26 -24.11 29.62
CA ALA A 213 -10.72 -24.65 28.33
C ALA A 213 -10.06 -23.92 27.14
N VAL A 214 -9.75 -22.62 27.29
CA VAL A 214 -9.11 -21.82 26.25
C VAL A 214 -7.64 -22.21 26.09
N GLY A 215 -6.92 -22.44 27.19
CA GLY A 215 -5.55 -22.95 27.18
C GLY A 215 -5.46 -24.34 26.56
N LEU A 216 -6.36 -25.25 26.91
CA LEU A 216 -6.41 -26.60 26.34
C LEU A 216 -6.77 -26.59 24.84
N ALA A 217 -7.74 -25.76 24.44
CA ALA A 217 -8.05 -25.55 23.02
C ALA A 217 -6.84 -24.99 22.26
N ALA A 218 -6.05 -24.11 22.88
CA ALA A 218 -4.85 -23.57 22.27
C ALA A 218 -3.73 -24.61 22.14
N SER A 219 -3.59 -25.57 23.07
CA SER A 219 -2.53 -26.58 23.01
C SER A 219 -2.71 -27.57 21.86
N LEU A 220 -3.95 -27.80 21.39
CA LEU A 220 -4.24 -28.65 20.21
C LEU A 220 -3.52 -28.21 18.93
N PHE A 221 -3.11 -26.94 18.86
CA PHE A 221 -2.46 -26.36 17.67
C PHE A 221 -0.94 -26.17 17.83
N HIS A 222 -0.36 -26.50 18.98
CA HIS A 222 1.03 -26.13 19.30
C HIS A 222 2.05 -26.66 18.26
N GLU A 223 1.95 -27.94 17.87
CA GLU A 223 2.84 -28.56 16.90
C GLU A 223 2.77 -27.90 15.51
N ARG A 224 1.60 -27.35 15.15
CA ARG A 224 1.34 -26.78 13.81
C ARG A 224 1.60 -25.27 13.73
N ARG A 225 1.88 -24.61 14.86
CA ARG A 225 2.14 -23.16 14.92
C ARG A 225 3.57 -22.79 14.56
N GLY A 226 4.54 -23.65 14.86
CA GLY A 226 5.98 -23.36 14.68
C GLY A 226 6.36 -23.01 13.24
N GLY A 227 5.74 -23.66 12.25
CA GLY A 227 5.98 -23.40 10.82
C GLY A 227 4.93 -22.50 10.15
N TYR A 228 3.90 -22.04 10.87
CA TYR A 228 2.74 -21.36 10.26
C TYR A 228 3.15 -20.10 9.50
N VAL A 229 4.06 -19.30 10.07
CA VAL A 229 4.52 -18.04 9.47
C VAL A 229 5.36 -18.30 8.22
N ASP A 230 6.13 -19.40 8.19
CA ASP A 230 6.91 -19.81 7.03
C ASP A 230 6.01 -20.23 5.86
N ASP A 231 4.94 -20.96 6.16
CA ASP A 231 3.93 -21.37 5.19
C ASP A 231 3.17 -20.15 4.63
N GLU A 232 2.83 -19.20 5.49
CA GLU A 232 2.17 -17.94 5.11
C GLU A 232 3.06 -17.08 4.21
N ILE A 233 4.34 -16.92 4.57
CA ILE A 233 5.36 -16.24 3.74
C ILE A 233 5.51 -16.93 2.38
N SER A 234 5.60 -18.25 2.37
CA SER A 234 5.72 -19.04 1.13
C SER A 234 4.49 -18.87 0.24
N SER A 235 3.29 -18.81 0.82
CA SER A 235 2.06 -18.52 0.08
C SER A 235 2.05 -17.10 -0.50
N LEU A 236 2.50 -16.10 0.25
CA LEU A 236 2.60 -14.71 -0.22
C LEU A 236 3.61 -14.56 -1.36
N LEU A 237 4.78 -15.21 -1.25
CA LEU A 237 5.78 -15.24 -2.31
C LEU A 237 5.22 -15.84 -3.59
N ARG A 238 4.51 -16.97 -3.49
CA ARG A 238 3.87 -17.60 -4.65
C ARG A 238 2.80 -16.72 -5.29
N LEU A 239 1.90 -16.12 -4.51
CA LEU A 239 0.89 -15.18 -5.03
C LEU A 239 1.53 -13.99 -5.75
N SER A 240 2.64 -13.49 -5.20
CA SER A 240 3.39 -12.40 -5.84
C SER A 240 4.05 -12.83 -7.16
N ALA A 241 4.59 -14.05 -7.22
CA ALA A 241 5.20 -14.60 -8.44
C ALA A 241 4.16 -14.86 -9.54
N ASP A 242 3.01 -15.43 -9.17
CA ASP A 242 1.89 -15.69 -10.10
C ASP A 242 1.38 -14.36 -10.70
N ALA A 243 1.30 -13.30 -9.89
CA ALA A 243 0.93 -11.96 -10.38
C ALA A 243 2.02 -11.27 -11.20
N GLN A 244 3.30 -11.58 -10.97
CA GLN A 244 4.41 -11.10 -11.81
C GLN A 244 4.43 -11.79 -13.17
N ALA A 245 4.15 -13.09 -13.26
CA ALA A 245 4.12 -13.83 -14.53
C ALA A 245 3.08 -13.27 -15.52
N VAL A 246 1.94 -12.78 -15.02
CA VAL A 246 0.89 -12.14 -15.85
C VAL A 246 1.37 -10.81 -16.48
N ARG A 247 2.46 -10.22 -15.98
CA ARG A 247 2.93 -8.89 -16.40
C ARG A 247 3.90 -8.91 -17.59
N GLU A 248 4.67 -9.99 -17.79
CA GLU A 248 5.64 -10.04 -18.90
C GLU A 248 4.97 -9.85 -20.27
N ASP A 249 3.64 -10.06 -20.35
CA ASP A 249 2.84 -9.85 -21.56
C ASP A 249 2.36 -8.39 -21.77
N SER A 250 2.59 -7.46 -20.83
CA SER A 250 2.08 -6.06 -20.89
C SER A 250 3.10 -5.03 -20.41
N GLU A 251 4.12 -4.77 -21.24
CA GLU A 251 5.04 -3.64 -21.08
C GLU A 251 4.40 -2.33 -21.56
N SER A 252 3.61 -1.66 -20.72
CA SER A 252 3.17 -0.28 -21.00
C SER A 252 3.72 0.71 -19.97
N VAL A 253 4.55 1.64 -20.43
CA VAL A 253 4.96 2.83 -19.67
C VAL A 253 3.92 3.92 -19.95
N GLY A 254 3.15 4.31 -18.93
CA GLY A 254 2.11 5.33 -19.07
C GLY A 254 0.97 5.23 -18.05
N PRO A 255 -0.12 6.01 -18.22
CA PRO A 255 -1.24 6.05 -17.28
C PRO A 255 -1.93 4.70 -17.06
N ALA A 256 -1.98 3.86 -18.10
CA ALA A 256 -2.52 2.49 -18.01
C ALA A 256 -1.63 1.61 -17.12
N GLY A 257 -0.32 1.56 -17.41
CA GLY A 257 0.65 0.83 -16.56
C GLY A 257 0.70 1.33 -15.11
N ASN A 258 0.44 2.61 -14.87
CA ASN A 258 0.34 3.17 -13.51
C ASN A 258 -0.94 2.77 -12.78
N ARG A 259 -2.09 2.73 -13.47
CA ARG A 259 -3.32 2.19 -12.87
C ARG A 259 -3.15 0.72 -12.49
N ASP A 260 -2.49 -0.05 -13.35
CA ASP A 260 -2.17 -1.45 -13.07
C ASP A 260 -1.17 -1.58 -11.91
N LEU A 261 -0.19 -0.68 -11.80
CA LEU A 261 0.72 -0.62 -10.66
C LEU A 261 -0.02 -0.42 -9.34
N VAL A 262 -0.89 0.59 -9.27
CA VAL A 262 -1.67 0.89 -8.06
C VAL A 262 -2.62 -0.25 -7.74
N ALA A 263 -3.25 -0.85 -8.74
CA ALA A 263 -4.11 -2.03 -8.56
C ALA A 263 -3.33 -3.21 -7.97
N ARG A 264 -2.13 -3.51 -8.50
CA ARG A 264 -1.24 -4.55 -7.97
C ARG A 264 -0.82 -4.27 -6.54
N ALA A 265 -0.36 -3.06 -6.24
CA ALA A 265 0.04 -2.70 -4.88
C ALA A 265 -1.13 -2.85 -3.90
N LYS A 266 -2.35 -2.43 -4.28
CA LYS A 266 -3.56 -2.65 -3.47
C LYS A 266 -3.86 -4.13 -3.27
N GLN A 267 -3.67 -4.95 -4.30
CA GLN A 267 -3.86 -6.39 -4.22
C GLN A 267 -2.81 -7.04 -3.29
N THR A 268 -1.54 -6.66 -3.40
CA THR A 268 -0.47 -7.11 -2.49
C THR A 268 -0.78 -6.71 -1.05
N VAL A 269 -1.21 -5.46 -0.81
CA VAL A 269 -1.64 -4.99 0.51
C VAL A 269 -2.81 -5.81 1.05
N ALA A 270 -3.78 -6.18 0.20
CA ALA A 270 -4.91 -7.01 0.61
C ALA A 270 -4.44 -8.41 1.05
N TRP A 271 -3.57 -9.07 0.28
CA TRP A 271 -3.01 -10.38 0.65
C TRP A 271 -2.25 -10.35 1.97
N HIS A 272 -1.41 -9.32 2.17
CA HIS A 272 -0.67 -9.13 3.42
C HIS A 272 -1.58 -8.81 4.60
N ARG A 273 -2.64 -8.02 4.40
CA ARG A 273 -3.64 -7.75 5.44
C ARG A 273 -4.31 -9.03 5.92
N ASP A 274 -4.74 -9.88 4.98
CA ASP A 274 -5.39 -11.13 5.32
C ASP A 274 -4.42 -12.11 6.00
N ALA A 275 -3.16 -12.15 5.56
CA ALA A 275 -2.10 -12.94 6.19
C ALA A 275 -1.80 -12.47 7.63
N CYS A 276 -1.67 -11.16 7.84
CA CYS A 276 -1.45 -10.58 9.16
C CYS A 276 -2.60 -10.91 10.11
N ALA A 277 -3.86 -10.80 9.66
CA ALA A 277 -5.03 -11.14 10.47
C ALA A 277 -5.04 -12.62 10.89
N ARG A 278 -4.67 -13.53 9.98
CA ARG A 278 -4.53 -14.96 10.30
C ARG A 278 -3.40 -15.21 11.31
N CYS A 279 -2.22 -14.64 11.07
CA CYS A 279 -1.07 -14.74 11.97
C CYS A 279 -1.39 -14.19 13.37
N GLU A 280 -2.11 -13.06 13.46
CA GLU A 280 -2.54 -12.50 14.73
C GLU A 280 -3.45 -13.46 15.50
N SER A 281 -4.39 -14.10 14.80
CA SER A 281 -5.31 -15.06 15.42
C SER A 281 -4.58 -16.28 15.95
N VAL A 282 -3.75 -16.91 15.10
CA VAL A 282 -3.06 -18.17 15.41
C VAL A 282 -1.98 -17.98 16.49
N LEU A 283 -1.25 -16.87 16.46
CA LEU A 283 -0.14 -16.58 17.39
C LEU A 283 -0.59 -15.88 18.69
N ARG A 284 -1.90 -15.68 18.90
CA ARG A 284 -2.44 -14.93 20.04
C ARG A 284 -2.01 -15.48 21.42
N SER A 285 -1.77 -16.79 21.51
CA SER A 285 -1.35 -17.45 22.76
C SER A 285 0.17 -17.66 22.88
N GLU A 286 0.95 -17.33 21.85
CA GLU A 286 2.41 -17.52 21.85
C GLU A 286 3.15 -16.41 22.63
N VAL A 287 4.40 -16.71 23.00
CA VAL A 287 5.30 -15.75 23.65
C VAL A 287 5.47 -14.51 22.78
N SER A 288 5.45 -13.34 23.42
CA SER A 288 5.55 -12.03 22.77
C SER A 288 6.72 -11.91 21.78
N ALA A 289 7.83 -12.61 22.02
CA ALA A 289 9.01 -12.62 21.15
C ALA A 289 8.77 -13.36 19.82
N THR A 290 8.12 -14.53 19.84
CA THR A 290 7.81 -15.30 18.62
C THR A 290 6.86 -14.53 17.72
N ARG A 291 5.87 -13.85 18.31
CA ARG A 291 4.94 -12.99 17.57
C ARG A 291 5.64 -11.79 16.94
N ALA A 292 6.54 -11.16 17.68
CA ALA A 292 7.29 -10.01 17.20
C ALA A 292 8.24 -10.40 16.05
N SER A 293 8.95 -11.53 16.17
CA SER A 293 9.78 -12.09 15.09
C SER A 293 8.95 -12.39 13.83
N ALA A 294 7.75 -12.96 13.99
CA ALA A 294 6.82 -13.17 12.87
C ALA A 294 6.40 -11.86 12.20
N GLY A 295 6.03 -10.85 13.00
CA GLY A 295 5.69 -9.52 12.52
C GLY A 295 6.83 -8.85 11.76
N MET A 296 8.07 -8.99 12.24
CA MET A 296 9.27 -8.46 11.58
C MET A 296 9.50 -9.09 10.21
N ARG A 297 9.38 -10.41 10.09
CA ARG A 297 9.56 -11.12 8.81
C ARG A 297 8.48 -10.78 7.79
N LEU A 298 7.23 -10.64 8.25
CA LEU A 298 6.12 -10.17 7.41
C LEU A 298 6.32 -8.72 6.96
N LEU A 299 6.80 -7.86 7.86
CA LEU A 299 7.12 -6.46 7.54
C LEU A 299 8.25 -6.37 6.50
N GLU A 300 9.33 -7.14 6.67
CA GLU A 300 10.44 -7.20 5.73
C GLU A 300 9.96 -7.59 4.33
N LEU A 301 9.23 -8.71 4.22
CA LEU A 301 8.66 -9.17 2.95
C LEU A 301 7.70 -8.14 2.34
N PHE A 302 6.83 -7.53 3.15
CA PHE A 302 5.88 -6.53 2.69
C PHE A 302 6.58 -5.30 2.09
N LEU A 303 7.61 -4.80 2.77
CA LEU A 303 8.38 -3.66 2.31
C LEU A 303 9.17 -4.00 1.04
N GLU A 304 9.81 -5.18 0.97
CA GLU A 304 10.49 -5.65 -0.24
C GLU A 304 9.55 -5.72 -1.45
N GLN A 305 8.36 -6.29 -1.28
CA GLN A 305 7.39 -6.42 -2.38
C GLN A 305 6.82 -5.06 -2.79
N THR A 306 6.33 -4.25 -1.85
CA THR A 306 5.65 -2.98 -2.19
C THR A 306 6.63 -1.89 -2.62
N CYS A 307 7.76 -1.73 -1.93
CA CYS A 307 8.78 -0.76 -2.33
C CYS A 307 9.55 -1.23 -3.56
N GLY A 308 9.81 -2.54 -3.71
CA GLY A 308 10.44 -3.11 -4.90
C GLY A 308 9.64 -2.83 -6.16
N ILE A 309 8.33 -3.08 -6.13
CA ILE A 309 7.42 -2.81 -7.26
C ILE A 309 7.43 -1.31 -7.63
N ALA A 310 7.33 -0.41 -6.64
CA ALA A 310 7.28 1.03 -6.90
C ALA A 310 8.64 1.57 -7.42
N THR A 311 9.76 1.14 -6.84
CA THR A 311 11.11 1.58 -7.24
C THR A 311 11.49 1.08 -8.63
N GLN A 312 11.12 -0.16 -8.99
CA GLN A 312 11.34 -0.69 -10.34
C GLN A 312 10.60 0.12 -11.41
N VAL A 313 9.31 0.45 -11.17
CA VAL A 313 8.54 1.23 -12.14
C VAL A 313 9.05 2.67 -12.23
N ALA A 314 9.39 3.28 -11.10
CA ALA A 314 10.01 4.60 -11.09
C ALA A 314 11.35 4.61 -11.84
N GLY A 315 12.18 3.57 -11.68
CA GLY A 315 13.42 3.39 -12.42
C GLY A 315 13.20 3.30 -13.93
N ALA A 316 12.32 2.39 -14.38
CA ALA A 316 11.98 2.21 -15.79
C ALA A 316 11.39 3.50 -16.42
N ALA A 317 10.57 4.23 -15.67
CA ALA A 317 10.01 5.50 -16.11
C ALA A 317 11.10 6.58 -16.25
N ALA A 318 12.00 6.70 -15.29
CA ALA A 318 13.12 7.64 -15.37
C ALA A 318 14.05 7.32 -16.54
N GLU A 319 14.30 6.05 -16.85
CA GLU A 319 15.06 5.64 -18.04
C GLU A 319 14.33 5.99 -19.34
N HIS A 320 13.03 5.74 -19.41
CA HIS A 320 12.20 6.12 -20.57
C HIS A 320 12.22 7.64 -20.80
N GLY A 321 12.06 8.43 -19.73
CA GLY A 321 12.15 9.88 -19.81
C GLY A 321 13.55 10.37 -20.23
N ARG A 322 14.62 9.66 -19.85
CA ARG A 322 15.99 9.96 -20.30
C ARG A 322 16.17 9.72 -21.79
N ALA A 323 15.69 8.59 -22.29
CA ALA A 323 15.73 8.27 -23.71
C ALA A 323 14.96 9.31 -24.55
N GLN A 324 13.83 9.82 -24.04
CA GLN A 324 13.07 10.90 -24.67
C GLN A 324 13.84 12.22 -24.73
N CYS A 325 14.49 12.64 -23.63
CA CYS A 325 15.36 13.82 -23.63
C CYS A 325 16.49 13.69 -24.66
N GLU A 326 17.16 12.53 -24.69
CA GLU A 326 18.23 12.27 -25.65
C GLU A 326 17.75 12.26 -27.10
N ALA A 327 16.50 11.85 -27.35
CA ALA A 327 15.88 11.93 -28.66
C ALA A 327 15.67 13.38 -29.12
N LEU A 328 15.14 14.24 -28.24
CA LEU A 328 14.99 15.67 -28.52
C LEU A 328 16.35 16.34 -28.76
N ASP A 329 17.36 16.05 -27.94
CA ASP A 329 18.72 16.60 -28.11
C ASP A 329 19.40 16.09 -29.40
N ARG A 330 19.09 14.86 -29.85
CA ARG A 330 19.58 14.32 -31.14
C ARG A 330 18.90 14.98 -32.33
N ALA A 331 17.59 15.21 -32.26
CA ALA A 331 16.84 15.91 -33.30
C ALA A 331 17.34 17.36 -33.47
N ASP A 332 17.70 18.02 -32.37
CA ASP A 332 18.32 19.34 -32.37
C ASP A 332 19.66 19.35 -33.15
N ARG A 333 20.55 18.38 -32.92
CA ARG A 333 21.84 18.31 -33.61
C ARG A 333 21.74 17.97 -35.10
N SER A 334 20.71 17.22 -35.51
CA SER A 334 20.56 16.79 -36.90
C SER A 334 19.85 17.81 -37.78
N GLY A 335 19.22 18.84 -37.20
CA GLY A 335 18.44 19.83 -37.93
C GLY A 335 17.21 19.26 -38.66
N SER A 336 16.86 18.00 -38.41
CA SER A 336 15.77 17.29 -39.06
C SER A 336 14.59 17.15 -38.10
N PHE A 337 13.71 18.14 -38.10
CA PHE A 337 12.38 18.04 -37.50
C PHE A 337 11.31 17.55 -38.52
N THR A 338 11.73 17.00 -39.67
CA THR A 338 10.79 16.62 -40.73
C THR A 338 9.84 15.52 -40.28
N SER A 339 8.55 15.76 -40.47
CA SER A 339 7.40 14.95 -40.01
C SER A 339 7.22 13.59 -40.72
N ASN A 340 8.22 13.10 -41.46
CA ASN A 340 8.07 11.93 -42.35
C ASN A 340 9.16 10.87 -42.15
N VAL A 341 9.46 10.52 -40.91
CA VAL A 341 10.18 9.28 -40.60
C VAL A 341 9.25 8.38 -39.79
N ALA A 342 8.73 7.36 -40.46
CA ALA A 342 7.87 6.33 -39.88
C ALA A 342 8.70 5.40 -38.98
N GLY A 343 8.95 5.84 -37.75
CA GLY A 343 9.43 5.01 -36.65
C GLY A 343 8.60 5.31 -35.41
N ALA A 344 8.13 4.29 -34.70
CA ALA A 344 7.20 4.40 -33.56
C ALA A 344 7.75 5.18 -32.33
N ASN A 345 8.91 5.85 -32.44
CA ASN A 345 9.65 6.45 -31.33
C ASN A 345 10.16 7.88 -31.58
N ASP A 346 9.72 8.57 -32.65
CA ASP A 346 10.07 9.99 -32.85
C ASP A 346 8.98 10.91 -32.27
N PHE A 347 9.30 11.56 -31.14
CA PHE A 347 8.43 12.51 -30.44
C PHE A 347 8.63 13.93 -31.02
N PRO A 348 7.62 14.54 -31.67
CA PRO A 348 7.73 15.90 -32.18
C PRO A 348 7.82 16.92 -31.03
N PRO A 349 8.49 18.06 -31.24
CA PRO A 349 8.49 19.16 -30.27
C PRO A 349 7.04 19.60 -30.01
N GLY A 350 6.62 19.57 -28.75
CA GLY A 350 5.25 19.88 -28.31
C GLY A 350 4.43 18.68 -27.79
N ASP A 351 4.86 17.43 -28.01
CA ASP A 351 4.17 16.26 -27.43
C ASP A 351 4.59 16.00 -25.97
N LEU A 352 3.73 16.38 -25.01
CA LEU A 352 3.98 16.22 -23.57
C LEU A 352 3.49 14.88 -22.98
N ARG A 353 3.11 13.89 -23.80
CA ARG A 353 2.68 12.56 -23.32
C ARG A 353 3.72 11.88 -22.42
N GLY A 354 5.00 12.02 -22.76
CA GLY A 354 6.10 11.50 -21.94
C GLY A 354 6.13 12.11 -20.53
N LEU A 355 5.89 13.42 -20.43
CA LEU A 355 5.80 14.11 -19.14
C LEU A 355 4.60 13.64 -18.32
N GLY A 356 3.43 13.52 -18.95
CA GLY A 356 2.23 12.98 -18.28
C GLY A 356 2.43 11.54 -17.78
N ALA A 357 3.14 10.70 -18.54
CA ALA A 357 3.53 9.37 -18.11
C ALA A 357 4.41 9.41 -16.85
N LEU A 358 5.45 10.26 -16.82
CA LEU A 358 6.34 10.41 -15.65
C LEU A 358 5.58 10.90 -14.40
N LEU A 359 4.74 11.93 -14.54
CA LEU A 359 3.98 12.49 -13.42
C LEU A 359 2.95 11.50 -12.85
N SER A 360 2.31 10.71 -13.72
CA SER A 360 1.40 9.65 -13.25
C SER A 360 2.12 8.51 -12.52
N VAL A 361 3.43 8.28 -12.78
CA VAL A 361 4.23 7.31 -11.99
C VAL A 361 4.46 7.85 -10.58
N VAL A 362 4.73 9.15 -10.43
CA VAL A 362 4.90 9.80 -9.13
C VAL A 362 3.61 9.72 -8.32
N GLU A 363 2.46 10.00 -8.94
CA GLU A 363 1.14 9.87 -8.33
C GLU A 363 0.86 8.43 -7.88
N GLY A 364 1.16 7.45 -8.75
CA GLY A 364 1.05 6.03 -8.41
C GLY A 364 1.92 5.64 -7.23
N ALA A 365 3.20 6.05 -7.21
CA ALA A 365 4.13 5.78 -6.12
C ALA A 365 3.67 6.40 -4.79
N GLN A 366 3.12 7.62 -4.81
CA GLN A 366 2.54 8.27 -3.62
C GLN A 366 1.29 7.53 -3.11
N ALA A 367 0.42 7.05 -4.02
CA ALA A 367 -0.73 6.25 -3.65
C ALA A 367 -0.31 4.93 -2.98
N VAL A 368 0.69 4.24 -3.53
CA VAL A 368 1.29 3.04 -2.92
C VAL A 368 1.85 3.35 -1.54
N ALA A 369 2.59 4.45 -1.38
CA ALA A 369 3.14 4.86 -0.09
C ALA A 369 2.05 5.05 0.99
N SER A 370 0.95 5.72 0.62
CA SER A 370 -0.18 5.97 1.51
C SER A 370 -0.88 4.68 1.95
N GLU A 371 -1.15 3.79 1.01
CA GLU A 371 -1.78 2.48 1.29
C GLU A 371 -0.87 1.60 2.16
N SER A 372 0.43 1.57 1.84
CA SER A 372 1.43 0.83 2.63
C SER A 372 1.55 1.37 4.05
N ALA A 373 1.59 2.70 4.22
CA ALA A 373 1.64 3.32 5.55
C ALA A 373 0.40 2.97 6.40
N ALA A 374 -0.78 2.98 5.78
CA ALA A 374 -2.02 2.59 6.46
C ALA A 374 -1.97 1.12 6.91
N HIS A 375 -1.51 0.20 6.05
CA HIS A 375 -1.40 -1.22 6.39
C HIS A 375 -0.38 -1.47 7.50
N VAL A 376 0.80 -0.85 7.43
CA VAL A 376 1.83 -0.95 8.47
C VAL A 376 1.27 -0.53 9.83
N SER A 377 0.58 0.62 9.88
CA SER A 377 0.04 1.15 11.13
C SER A 377 -1.11 0.32 11.70
N THR A 378 -1.92 -0.32 10.85
CA THR A 378 -3.16 -0.98 11.27
C THR A 378 -3.03 -2.49 11.50
N ALA A 379 -2.07 -3.16 10.84
CA ALA A 379 -1.95 -4.62 10.88
C ALA A 379 -0.56 -5.11 11.30
N LEU A 380 0.52 -4.53 10.78
CA LEU A 380 1.89 -5.02 11.05
C LEU A 380 2.44 -4.56 12.40
N LEU A 381 2.31 -3.27 12.74
CA LEU A 381 2.80 -2.76 14.03
C LEU A 381 2.12 -3.41 15.26
N PRO A 382 0.80 -3.73 15.25
CA PRO A 382 0.18 -4.48 16.34
C PRO A 382 0.80 -5.87 16.60
N LEU A 383 1.40 -6.51 15.59
CA LEU A 383 2.12 -7.78 15.76
C LEU A 383 3.48 -7.60 16.43
N ILE A 384 4.04 -6.38 16.41
CA ILE A 384 5.35 -6.02 16.96
C ILE A 384 5.13 -5.21 18.25
N PRO A 385 5.24 -5.82 19.44
CA PRO A 385 5.02 -5.13 20.71
C PRO A 385 5.98 -3.95 20.88
N GLN A 386 5.48 -2.76 21.21
CA GLN A 386 6.27 -1.52 21.28
C GLN A 386 7.43 -1.48 22.30
N ARG A 387 7.63 -2.54 23.08
CA ARG A 387 8.70 -2.65 24.08
C ARG A 387 9.80 -3.66 23.70
N SER A 388 9.75 -4.27 22.52
CA SER A 388 10.82 -5.14 22.04
C SER A 388 11.93 -4.34 21.36
N GLY A 389 13.16 -4.87 21.35
CA GLY A 389 14.24 -4.32 20.51
C GLY A 389 13.86 -4.28 19.02
N GLU A 390 12.99 -5.20 18.60
CA GLU A 390 12.47 -5.31 17.23
C GLU A 390 11.61 -4.11 16.82
N ALA A 391 11.01 -3.37 17.75
CA ALA A 391 10.27 -2.15 17.41
C ALA A 391 11.20 -1.07 16.81
N GLY A 392 12.42 -0.94 17.33
CA GLY A 392 13.42 -0.01 16.77
C GLY A 392 13.94 -0.47 15.40
N ASP A 393 14.10 -1.78 15.22
CA ASP A 393 14.47 -2.36 13.92
C ASP A 393 13.36 -2.15 12.87
N ALA A 394 12.09 -2.30 13.27
CA ALA A 394 10.93 -2.00 12.43
C ALA A 394 10.91 -0.54 11.97
N GLU A 395 11.13 0.41 12.89
CA GLU A 395 11.24 1.83 12.57
C GLU A 395 12.39 2.11 11.58
N SER A 396 13.54 1.47 11.77
CA SER A 396 14.69 1.56 10.86
C SER A 396 14.38 1.03 9.46
N MET A 397 13.67 -0.11 9.36
CA MET A 397 13.22 -0.67 8.08
C MET A 397 12.23 0.26 7.37
N LEU A 398 11.27 0.82 8.10
CA LEU A 398 10.29 1.77 7.55
C LEU A 398 10.96 3.06 7.06
N ALA A 399 11.90 3.61 7.84
CA ALA A 399 12.66 4.78 7.44
C ALA A 399 13.48 4.54 6.16
N ARG A 400 14.10 3.35 6.06
CA ARG A 400 14.87 2.94 4.86
C ARG A 400 13.97 2.81 3.64
N ALA A 401 12.83 2.12 3.77
CA ALA A 401 11.84 1.97 2.71
C ALA A 401 11.28 3.32 2.22
N SER A 402 10.94 4.21 3.16
CA SER A 402 10.49 5.57 2.84
C SER A 402 11.57 6.36 2.08
N SER A 403 12.83 6.27 2.51
CA SER A 403 13.95 6.94 1.85
C SER A 403 14.20 6.43 0.43
N GLN A 404 14.11 5.11 0.21
CA GLN A 404 14.22 4.49 -1.11
C GLN A 404 13.13 4.98 -2.06
N LEU A 405 11.88 4.99 -1.62
CA LEU A 405 10.76 5.46 -2.44
C LEU A 405 10.87 6.96 -2.76
N GLN A 406 11.26 7.78 -1.78
CA GLN A 406 11.52 9.20 -1.98
C GLN A 406 12.62 9.45 -3.02
N THR A 407 13.71 8.70 -2.94
CA THR A 407 14.83 8.79 -3.89
C THR A 407 14.37 8.44 -5.31
N ALA A 408 13.59 7.38 -5.46
CA ALA A 408 13.04 6.98 -6.75
C ALA A 408 12.06 8.02 -7.33
N CYS A 409 11.15 8.56 -6.51
CA CYS A 409 10.24 9.62 -6.94
C CYS A 409 10.98 10.89 -7.34
N LEU A 410 12.02 11.28 -6.58
CA LEU A 410 12.85 12.44 -6.90
C LEU A 410 13.57 12.25 -8.25
N ALA A 411 14.08 11.06 -8.54
CA ALA A 411 14.71 10.77 -9.83
C ALA A 411 13.72 10.92 -11.01
N VAL A 412 12.49 10.46 -10.85
CA VAL A 412 11.42 10.64 -11.86
C VAL A 412 11.07 12.12 -12.04
N LEU A 413 10.93 12.87 -10.94
CA LEU A 413 10.64 14.32 -11.00
C LEU A 413 11.77 15.13 -11.62
N GLN A 414 13.03 14.78 -11.33
CA GLN A 414 14.19 15.37 -11.98
C GLN A 414 14.15 15.10 -13.48
N GLN A 415 13.83 13.86 -13.89
CA GLN A 415 13.72 13.54 -15.30
C GLN A 415 12.55 14.26 -15.99
N ALA A 416 11.40 14.38 -15.32
CA ALA A 416 10.26 15.15 -15.79
C ALA A 416 10.62 16.63 -16.00
N THR A 417 11.41 17.20 -15.08
CA THR A 417 11.93 18.58 -15.21
C THR A 417 12.85 18.70 -16.43
N CYS A 418 13.80 17.77 -16.60
CA CYS A 418 14.70 17.76 -17.75
C CYS A 418 13.92 17.67 -19.08
N LEU A 419 12.88 16.84 -19.14
CA LEU A 419 12.05 16.66 -20.32
C LEU A 419 11.26 17.93 -20.66
N ALA A 420 10.63 18.57 -19.67
CA ALA A 420 9.94 19.84 -19.87
C ALA A 420 10.87 20.93 -20.42
N CYS A 421 12.09 21.04 -19.87
CA CYS A 421 13.11 21.97 -20.33
C CYS A 421 13.63 21.62 -21.74
N ALA A 422 13.78 20.33 -22.07
CA ALA A 422 14.17 19.88 -23.40
C ALA A 422 13.10 20.23 -24.45
N HIS A 423 11.82 20.06 -24.13
CA HIS A 423 10.73 20.48 -25.02
C HIS A 423 10.71 21.99 -25.26
N ALA A 424 10.85 22.80 -24.20
CA ALA A 424 10.91 24.26 -24.35
C ALA A 424 12.10 24.70 -25.22
N ARG A 425 13.29 24.09 -25.02
CA ARG A 425 14.47 24.33 -25.88
C ARG A 425 14.22 23.95 -27.32
N ALA A 426 13.61 22.79 -27.56
CA ALA A 426 13.31 22.31 -28.91
C ALA A 426 12.33 23.26 -29.62
N LEU A 427 11.24 23.68 -28.94
CA LEU A 427 10.27 24.64 -29.48
C LEU A 427 10.90 25.99 -29.83
N LEU A 428 11.70 26.56 -28.91
CA LEU A 428 12.43 27.80 -29.18
C LEU A 428 13.32 27.63 -30.41
N LYS A 429 14.08 26.54 -30.52
CA LYS A 429 15.01 26.33 -31.63
C LYS A 429 14.34 26.01 -32.97
N SER A 430 13.23 25.28 -32.98
CA SER A 430 12.59 24.82 -34.21
C SER A 430 11.60 25.81 -34.80
N LEU A 431 10.89 26.56 -33.95
CA LEU A 431 9.79 27.45 -34.39
C LEU A 431 10.18 28.91 -34.51
N GLN A 432 11.13 29.36 -33.70
CA GLN A 432 11.60 30.73 -33.84
C GLN A 432 12.49 30.76 -35.09
N GLU A 433 12.40 31.76 -35.95
CA GLU A 433 13.32 31.97 -37.08
C GLU A 433 14.12 33.30 -36.93
N PRO A 434 15.26 33.48 -37.62
CA PRO A 434 15.98 34.77 -37.61
C PRO A 434 15.15 35.92 -38.20
N THR A 435 14.26 35.61 -39.14
CA THR A 435 13.32 36.54 -39.79
C THR A 435 12.28 37.10 -38.81
N ASP A 436 11.97 36.39 -37.71
CA ASP A 436 11.02 36.87 -36.70
C ASP A 436 11.46 38.17 -36.03
N PHE A 437 12.78 38.36 -35.91
CA PHE A 437 13.39 39.54 -35.29
C PHE A 437 14.01 40.52 -36.30
N CYS A 438 14.02 40.15 -37.58
CA CYS A 438 14.38 40.99 -38.72
C CYS A 438 13.33 40.85 -39.83
N PRO A 439 12.09 41.30 -39.61
CA PRO A 439 11.03 41.18 -40.61
C PRO A 439 11.35 42.00 -41.86
N GLU A 440 11.07 41.43 -43.04
CA GLU A 440 11.22 42.12 -44.33
C GLU A 440 9.89 42.83 -44.69
N GLY A 441 9.92 44.17 -44.81
CA GLY A 441 8.79 44.96 -45.32
C GLY A 441 7.95 45.72 -44.28
N ASP A 442 6.88 46.37 -44.76
CA ASP A 442 5.95 47.23 -44.01
C ASP A 442 4.89 46.43 -43.21
N ASP A 443 5.19 45.22 -42.70
CA ASP A 443 4.33 44.42 -41.81
C ASP A 443 4.20 45.04 -40.38
N VAL A 444 4.16 46.37 -40.35
CA VAL A 444 4.52 47.30 -39.27
C VAL A 444 3.41 47.48 -38.23
N LEU A 445 2.20 46.94 -38.44
CA LEU A 445 1.03 47.44 -37.71
C LEU A 445 0.53 46.59 -36.53
N GLU A 446 0.97 45.34 -36.37
CA GLU A 446 0.69 44.57 -35.16
C GLU A 446 1.90 43.71 -34.80
N ALA A 447 2.76 44.20 -33.90
CA ALA A 447 3.83 43.40 -33.31
C ALA A 447 3.21 42.29 -32.44
N LYS A 448 2.73 41.21 -33.06
CA LYS A 448 2.19 40.02 -32.38
C LYS A 448 3.32 39.20 -31.77
N PRO A 449 3.04 38.41 -30.73
CA PRO A 449 4.00 37.44 -30.23
C PRO A 449 4.49 36.52 -31.35
N THR A 450 5.66 35.92 -31.19
CA THR A 450 6.15 34.91 -32.13
C THR A 450 5.42 33.60 -31.96
N GLU A 451 5.36 32.78 -33.02
CA GLU A 451 4.77 31.45 -32.94
C GLU A 451 5.48 30.59 -31.89
N ALA A 452 6.81 30.71 -31.78
CA ALA A 452 7.57 30.02 -30.74
C ALA A 452 7.17 30.48 -29.32
N CYS A 453 6.89 31.78 -29.13
CA CYS A 453 6.40 32.30 -27.85
C CYS A 453 5.06 31.68 -27.49
N GLU A 454 4.09 31.70 -28.41
CA GLU A 454 2.77 31.10 -28.20
C GLU A 454 2.88 29.60 -27.86
N CYS A 455 3.71 28.85 -28.57
CA CYS A 455 3.92 27.42 -28.31
C CYS A 455 4.63 27.14 -26.97
N VAL A 456 5.65 27.91 -26.60
CA VAL A 456 6.34 27.74 -25.30
C VAL A 456 5.43 28.11 -24.14
N VAL A 457 4.63 29.17 -24.28
CA VAL A 457 3.62 29.57 -23.29
C VAL A 457 2.54 28.49 -23.15
N ALA A 458 2.05 27.94 -24.27
CA ALA A 458 1.09 26.84 -24.26
C ALA A 458 1.67 25.60 -23.56
N ALA A 459 2.90 25.22 -23.91
CA ALA A 459 3.61 24.10 -23.29
C ALA A 459 3.79 24.31 -21.79
N LEU A 460 4.18 25.51 -21.34
CA LEU A 460 4.33 25.82 -19.92
C LEU A 460 3.00 25.68 -19.15
N ARG A 461 1.89 26.15 -19.73
CA ARG A 461 0.55 26.00 -19.16
C ARG A 461 0.12 24.54 -19.10
N GLU A 462 0.44 23.75 -20.12
CA GLU A 462 0.15 22.31 -20.14
C GLU A 462 0.99 21.53 -19.12
N VAL A 463 2.29 21.83 -19.00
CA VAL A 463 3.17 21.28 -17.95
C VAL A 463 2.58 21.57 -16.56
N ALA A 464 2.14 22.81 -16.32
CA ALA A 464 1.53 23.20 -15.07
C ALA A 464 0.20 22.48 -14.82
N ALA A 465 -0.64 22.27 -15.84
CA ALA A 465 -1.90 21.54 -15.73
C ALA A 465 -1.67 20.06 -15.38
N LEU A 466 -0.71 19.41 -16.04
CA LEU A 466 -0.32 18.02 -15.76
C LEU A 466 0.25 17.88 -14.34
N ALA A 467 1.16 18.78 -13.96
CA ALA A 467 1.75 18.78 -12.62
C ALA A 467 0.72 19.10 -11.52
N ALA A 468 -0.24 19.98 -11.80
CA ALA A 468 -1.31 20.31 -10.87
C ALA A 468 -2.19 19.09 -10.56
N GLY A 469 -2.48 18.25 -11.56
CA GLY A 469 -3.24 17.02 -11.37
C GLY A 469 -2.54 16.01 -10.47
N SER A 470 -1.22 15.84 -10.61
CA SER A 470 -0.48 14.79 -9.91
C SER A 470 0.24 15.23 -8.62
N LEU A 471 0.56 16.52 -8.44
CA LEU A 471 1.44 16.99 -7.34
C LEU A 471 0.79 17.92 -6.30
N ARG A 472 -0.47 18.34 -6.48
CA ARG A 472 -1.12 19.30 -5.57
C ARG A 472 -1.63 18.69 -4.25
N GLU A 473 -1.75 17.37 -4.16
CA GLU A 473 -2.65 16.77 -3.17
C GLU A 473 -2.14 16.65 -1.72
N ASP A 474 -0.89 16.98 -1.42
CA ASP A 474 -0.36 16.78 -0.04
C ASP A 474 -0.61 17.96 0.92
N GLY A 475 -0.72 19.19 0.43
CA GLY A 475 -0.94 20.38 1.27
C GLY A 475 -2.40 20.57 1.63
N GLU A 476 -3.28 20.60 0.62
CA GLU A 476 -4.70 20.90 0.80
C GLU A 476 -5.44 19.76 1.50
N ARG A 477 -5.11 18.48 1.26
CA ARG A 477 -5.75 17.35 1.98
C ARG A 477 -5.34 17.28 3.45
N LYS A 478 -4.10 17.64 3.80
CA LYS A 478 -3.67 17.76 5.20
C LYS A 478 -4.29 18.98 5.87
N GLN A 479 -4.41 20.09 5.16
CA GLN A 479 -5.04 21.32 5.65
C GLN A 479 -6.56 21.21 5.78
N GLN A 480 -7.23 20.48 4.88
CA GLN A 480 -8.63 20.12 4.99
C GLN A 480 -8.86 19.07 6.08
N ARG A 481 -7.95 18.11 6.29
CA ARG A 481 -8.02 17.17 7.43
C ARG A 481 -7.78 17.87 8.77
N SER A 482 -6.85 18.82 8.85
CA SER A 482 -6.62 19.61 10.07
C SER A 482 -7.73 20.63 10.32
N GLN A 483 -8.31 21.23 9.28
CA GLN A 483 -9.51 22.08 9.37
C GLN A 483 -10.76 21.27 9.73
N ALA A 484 -10.92 20.04 9.22
CA ALA A 484 -11.99 19.14 9.61
C ALA A 484 -11.82 18.64 11.06
N GLN A 485 -10.58 18.42 11.52
CA GLN A 485 -10.29 18.10 12.93
C GLN A 485 -10.47 19.32 13.85
N HIS A 486 -10.16 20.54 13.40
CA HIS A 486 -10.44 21.77 14.15
C HIS A 486 -11.91 22.17 14.13
N GLN A 487 -12.69 21.82 13.10
CA GLN A 487 -14.14 22.08 13.06
C GLN A 487 -14.95 21.23 14.04
N HIS A 488 -14.37 20.19 14.64
CA HIS A 488 -14.99 19.43 15.73
C HIS A 488 -14.70 19.97 17.14
N GLN A 489 -13.98 21.09 17.28
CA GLN A 489 -13.83 21.83 18.55
C GLN A 489 -14.19 23.31 18.34
N LEU A 490 -15.45 23.68 18.60
CA LEU A 490 -15.98 25.06 18.54
C LEU A 490 -15.20 26.01 19.49
N SER A 491 -14.79 27.23 19.11
CA SER A 491 -15.59 28.48 19.06
C SER A 491 -14.71 29.69 18.61
N PRO A 492 -15.29 30.87 18.25
CA PRO A 492 -14.67 31.84 17.34
C PRO A 492 -14.02 33.03 18.06
N LEU A 493 -12.75 33.32 17.76
CA LEU A 493 -12.19 34.65 17.96
C LEU A 493 -11.15 34.97 16.88
N GLN A 494 -11.42 36.10 16.21
CA GLN A 494 -10.51 37.05 15.58
C GLN A 494 -9.97 36.76 14.17
N HIS A 495 -10.52 37.56 13.25
CA HIS A 495 -9.80 38.12 12.12
C HIS A 495 -8.39 38.56 12.51
N SER A 496 -7.39 38.08 11.76
CA SER A 496 -6.29 38.95 11.34
C SER A 496 -5.77 38.48 10.00
N GLN A 497 -5.73 39.43 9.08
CA GLN A 497 -5.02 39.38 7.81
C GLN A 497 -3.55 39.02 8.05
N HIS A 498 -3.02 38.05 7.30
CA HIS A 498 -1.65 38.01 6.78
C HIS A 498 -1.82 37.61 5.31
N GLY A 499 -1.56 38.43 4.29
CA GLY A 499 -0.54 39.46 4.21
C GLY A 499 0.72 38.82 3.65
N HIS A 500 0.91 39.00 2.34
CA HIS A 500 2.13 38.77 1.56
C HIS A 500 3.41 38.65 2.39
N ASP A 501 4.07 37.49 2.31
CA ASP A 501 5.52 37.40 2.48
C ASP A 501 6.04 36.32 1.51
N GLY A 502 7.25 36.55 0.98
CA GLY A 502 7.84 35.79 -0.13
C GLY A 502 7.90 34.28 0.10
N ASP A 503 6.92 33.57 -0.46
CA ASP A 503 6.78 32.12 -0.31
C ASP A 503 7.83 31.38 -1.15
N ALA A 504 8.81 30.80 -0.47
CA ALA A 504 9.46 29.61 -0.98
C ALA A 504 8.39 28.57 -1.34
N PRO A 505 8.52 27.81 -2.43
CA PRO A 505 7.51 26.83 -2.80
C PRO A 505 7.42 25.74 -1.72
N THR A 506 6.40 25.83 -0.87
CA THR A 506 6.14 24.88 0.22
C THR A 506 5.48 23.60 -0.28
N THR A 507 4.84 23.64 -1.45
CA THR A 507 4.17 22.49 -2.08
C THR A 507 5.07 21.75 -3.07
N ASN A 508 4.86 20.45 -3.25
CA ASN A 508 5.57 19.63 -4.26
C ASN A 508 5.37 20.20 -5.67
N PHE A 509 4.16 20.64 -5.99
CA PHE A 509 3.85 21.37 -7.21
C PHE A 509 4.71 22.63 -7.38
N GLY A 510 4.78 23.49 -6.36
CA GLY A 510 5.56 24.72 -6.42
C GLY A 510 7.05 24.45 -6.62
N ARG A 511 7.60 23.42 -5.96
CA ARG A 511 9.02 23.06 -6.08
C ARG A 511 9.35 22.54 -7.48
N PHE A 512 8.45 21.73 -8.04
CA PHE A 512 8.55 21.26 -9.42
C PHE A 512 8.50 22.42 -10.42
N MET A 513 7.51 23.31 -10.32
CA MET A 513 7.39 24.46 -11.23
C MET A 513 8.53 25.46 -11.09
N ALA A 514 9.10 25.62 -9.90
CA ALA A 514 10.30 26.44 -9.71
C ALA A 514 11.52 25.84 -10.43
N ALA A 515 11.70 24.51 -10.38
CA ALA A 515 12.78 23.81 -11.07
C ALA A 515 12.63 23.88 -12.60
N VAL A 516 11.40 23.63 -13.10
CA VAL A 516 11.06 23.79 -14.52
C VAL A 516 11.31 25.23 -14.97
N GLY A 517 10.83 26.21 -14.20
CA GLY A 517 11.02 27.62 -14.50
C GLY A 517 12.49 28.02 -14.60
N THR A 518 13.33 27.53 -13.68
CA THR A 518 14.78 27.78 -13.72
C THR A 518 15.42 27.23 -15.00
N GLY A 519 15.04 26.01 -15.42
CA GLY A 519 15.59 25.40 -16.62
C GLY A 519 15.11 26.06 -17.91
N ILE A 520 13.84 26.46 -18.00
CA ILE A 520 13.30 27.21 -19.14
C ILE A 520 13.92 28.61 -19.21
N ALA A 521 14.14 29.26 -18.07
CA ALA A 521 14.82 30.56 -18.00
C ALA A 521 16.23 30.51 -18.59
N ALA A 522 17.02 29.52 -18.20
CA ALA A 522 18.37 29.31 -18.74
C ALA A 522 18.33 29.05 -20.26
N ALA A 523 17.39 28.22 -20.72
CA ALA A 523 17.16 27.96 -22.14
C ALA A 523 16.81 29.22 -22.94
N LEU A 524 15.94 30.08 -22.39
CA LEU A 524 15.52 31.33 -23.04
C LEU A 524 16.67 32.33 -23.12
N GLU A 525 17.45 32.49 -22.03
CA GLU A 525 18.60 33.40 -22.03
C GLU A 525 19.69 32.96 -23.02
N GLU A 526 20.00 31.66 -23.07
CA GLU A 526 20.91 31.09 -24.06
C GLU A 526 20.36 31.28 -25.48
N HIS A 527 19.06 31.08 -25.68
CA HIS A 527 18.43 31.22 -27.00
C HIS A 527 18.51 32.65 -27.54
N ILE A 528 18.22 33.66 -26.71
CA ILE A 528 18.19 35.07 -27.14
C ILE A 528 19.62 35.66 -27.21
N PHE A 529 20.47 35.40 -26.21
CA PHE A 529 21.75 36.09 -26.03
C PHE A 529 22.98 35.20 -26.23
N GLY A 530 22.82 33.89 -26.48
CA GLY A 530 23.92 32.93 -26.70
C GLY A 530 24.64 33.04 -28.05
N GLY A 531 24.25 33.99 -28.91
CA GLY A 531 24.96 34.33 -30.14
C GLY A 531 24.60 33.51 -31.39
N SER A 532 23.59 32.64 -31.31
CA SER A 532 23.20 31.72 -32.39
C SER A 532 22.20 32.29 -33.40
N ARG A 533 21.56 33.44 -33.14
CA ARG A 533 20.33 33.86 -33.84
C ARG A 533 20.35 35.17 -34.63
N GLY A 534 21.52 35.76 -34.82
CA GLY A 534 21.68 36.92 -35.70
C GLY A 534 21.37 38.25 -35.01
N SER A 535 21.16 39.29 -35.82
CA SER A 535 20.91 40.66 -35.34
C SER A 535 19.43 40.95 -35.13
N PHE A 536 19.12 42.01 -34.37
CA PHE A 536 17.76 42.49 -34.13
C PHE A 536 17.54 43.83 -34.82
N SER A 537 16.45 43.92 -35.58
CA SER A 537 15.90 45.19 -36.07
C SER A 537 15.15 45.93 -34.94
N ALA A 538 14.88 47.23 -35.11
CA ALA A 538 14.11 47.99 -34.11
C ALA A 538 12.70 47.42 -33.92
N LEU A 539 12.04 46.96 -34.99
CA LEU A 539 10.72 46.33 -34.93
C LEU A 539 10.78 44.94 -34.27
N GLY A 540 11.78 44.14 -34.62
CA GLY A 540 12.00 42.83 -33.98
C GLY A 540 12.33 42.94 -32.50
N ALA A 541 13.01 44.00 -32.06
CA ALA A 541 13.23 44.29 -30.65
C ALA A 541 11.92 44.61 -29.89
N VAL A 542 10.96 45.30 -30.54
CA VAL A 542 9.62 45.51 -29.98
C VAL A 542 8.86 44.18 -29.87
N ARG A 543 8.98 43.31 -30.88
CA ARG A 543 8.40 41.97 -30.87
C ARG A 543 8.97 41.10 -29.73
N LEU A 544 10.29 41.08 -29.58
CA LEU A 544 10.98 40.38 -28.48
C LEU A 544 10.49 40.85 -27.10
N ARG A 545 10.30 42.17 -26.90
CA ARG A 545 9.75 42.68 -25.63
C ARG A 545 8.33 42.18 -25.37
N ARG A 546 7.52 42.00 -26.42
CA ARG A 546 6.18 41.42 -26.27
C ARG A 546 6.25 39.95 -25.89
N ASP A 547 7.12 39.17 -26.53
CA ASP A 547 7.34 37.76 -26.18
C ASP A 547 7.77 37.62 -24.71
N LEU A 548 8.72 38.44 -24.27
CA LEU A 548 9.21 38.47 -22.88
C LEU A 548 8.12 38.82 -21.88
N ASN A 549 7.22 39.76 -22.21
CA ASN A 549 6.08 40.07 -21.35
C ASN A 549 5.07 38.91 -21.29
N GLU A 550 4.83 38.23 -22.40
CA GLU A 550 3.94 37.07 -22.45
C GLU A 550 4.52 35.88 -21.66
N TYR A 551 5.83 35.61 -21.80
CA TYR A 551 6.55 34.63 -20.98
C TYR A 551 6.45 34.97 -19.50
N ALA A 552 6.68 36.22 -19.10
CA ALA A 552 6.58 36.65 -17.71
C ALA A 552 5.16 36.47 -17.15
N CYS A 553 4.13 36.82 -17.93
CA CYS A 553 2.74 36.64 -17.53
C CYS A 553 2.41 35.15 -17.32
N ALA A 554 2.69 34.31 -18.32
CA ALA A 554 2.44 32.88 -18.24
C ALA A 554 3.24 32.19 -17.12
N ALA A 555 4.46 32.65 -16.85
CA ALA A 555 5.30 32.14 -15.77
C ALA A 555 4.73 32.46 -14.38
N ARG A 556 4.15 33.66 -14.19
CA ARG A 556 3.47 34.01 -12.94
C ARG A 556 2.21 33.16 -12.74
N ASP A 557 1.42 32.97 -13.79
CA ASP A 557 0.18 32.17 -13.73
C ASP A 557 0.44 30.70 -13.39
N THR A 558 1.63 30.18 -13.75
CA THR A 558 2.02 28.78 -13.57
C THR A 558 2.95 28.56 -12.37
N HIS A 559 3.20 29.58 -11.54
CA HIS A 559 4.13 29.55 -10.40
C HIS A 559 5.61 29.27 -10.77
N ALA A 560 6.00 29.49 -12.02
CA ALA A 560 7.38 29.44 -12.47
C ALA A 560 8.11 30.77 -12.20
N HIS A 561 8.18 31.19 -10.93
CA HIS A 561 8.65 32.53 -10.54
C HIS A 561 10.07 32.87 -11.02
N ALA A 562 10.99 31.89 -11.03
CA ALA A 562 12.33 32.07 -11.58
C ALA A 562 12.29 32.45 -13.07
N PHE A 563 11.39 31.82 -13.85
CA PHE A 563 11.21 32.15 -15.25
C PHE A 563 10.61 33.54 -15.45
N ALA A 564 9.63 33.92 -14.63
CA ALA A 564 9.07 35.27 -14.65
C ALA A 564 10.13 36.34 -14.39
N ALA A 565 10.95 36.16 -13.35
CA ALA A 565 12.02 37.09 -12.99
C ALA A 565 13.07 37.22 -14.10
N THR A 566 13.48 36.11 -14.71
CA THR A 566 14.40 36.14 -15.86
C THR A 566 13.76 36.82 -17.06
N ALA A 567 12.50 36.53 -17.39
CA ALA A 567 11.82 37.18 -18.51
C ALA A 567 11.69 38.70 -18.31
N ASP A 568 11.39 39.15 -17.09
CA ASP A 568 11.35 40.58 -16.73
C ASP A 568 12.74 41.23 -16.89
N SER A 569 13.80 40.61 -16.38
CA SER A 569 15.18 41.09 -16.51
C SER A 569 15.68 41.12 -17.96
N LEU A 570 15.34 40.10 -18.77
CA LEU A 570 15.62 40.11 -20.20
C LEU A 570 14.83 41.20 -20.93
N GLY A 571 13.63 41.53 -20.46
CA GLY A 571 12.79 42.62 -20.99
C GLY A 571 13.41 44.00 -20.76
N GLU A 572 13.99 44.22 -19.59
CA GLU A 572 14.77 45.42 -19.27
C GLU A 572 15.99 45.54 -20.19
N ARG A 573 16.74 44.44 -20.38
CA ARG A 573 17.87 44.38 -21.32
C ARG A 573 17.43 44.62 -22.77
N ALA A 574 16.31 44.04 -23.21
CA ALA A 574 15.77 44.20 -24.56
C ALA A 574 15.34 45.64 -24.88
N THR A 575 15.09 46.48 -23.87
CA THR A 575 14.82 47.92 -24.06
C THR A 575 15.99 48.64 -24.76
N LEU A 576 17.23 48.18 -24.55
CA LEU A 576 18.43 48.71 -25.23
C LEU A 576 18.44 48.46 -26.74
N LEU A 577 17.69 47.45 -27.22
CA LEU A 577 17.59 47.12 -28.63
C LEU A 577 16.58 48.01 -29.37
N VAL A 578 15.61 48.59 -28.65
CA VAL A 578 14.53 49.42 -29.23
C VAL A 578 14.94 50.90 -29.33
N VAL A 579 15.70 51.39 -28.36
CA VAL A 579 15.96 52.83 -28.18
C VAL A 579 17.01 53.35 -29.17
N SER A 580 16.96 54.63 -29.54
CA SER A 580 17.98 55.23 -30.43
C SER A 580 19.39 55.20 -29.79
N PRO A 581 20.47 55.04 -30.57
CA PRO A 581 21.83 54.89 -29.99
C PRO A 581 22.26 56.06 -29.10
N GLY A 582 21.84 57.29 -29.42
CA GLY A 582 22.17 58.49 -28.65
C GLY A 582 21.46 58.57 -27.29
N SER A 583 20.39 57.81 -27.07
CA SER A 583 19.62 57.82 -25.82
C SER A 583 20.07 56.72 -24.84
N VAL A 584 20.91 55.77 -25.28
CA VAL A 584 21.30 54.60 -24.49
C VAL A 584 22.06 54.98 -23.21
N ALA A 585 23.02 55.91 -23.31
CA ALA A 585 23.80 56.34 -22.15
C ALA A 585 22.98 57.14 -21.13
N ALA A 586 21.90 57.80 -21.57
CA ALA A 586 20.95 58.44 -20.66
C ALA A 586 20.07 57.40 -19.96
N LEU A 587 19.61 56.38 -20.69
CA LEU A 587 18.79 55.28 -20.17
C LEU A 587 19.53 54.48 -19.08
N LEU A 588 20.82 54.17 -19.30
CA LEU A 588 21.67 53.47 -18.32
C LEU A 588 21.96 54.30 -17.06
N ARG A 589 21.93 55.63 -17.17
CA ARG A 589 22.08 56.54 -16.02
C ARG A 589 20.76 56.76 -15.26
N GLY A 590 19.63 56.54 -15.92
CA GLY A 590 18.28 56.72 -15.39
C GLY A 590 17.61 55.39 -15.07
N GLU A 591 16.64 55.00 -15.90
CA GLU A 591 15.71 53.88 -15.66
C GLU A 591 16.39 52.52 -15.52
N LEU A 592 17.50 52.26 -16.23
CA LEU A 592 18.21 50.99 -16.16
C LEU A 592 19.38 50.99 -15.17
N ARG A 593 19.51 52.05 -14.35
CA ARG A 593 20.63 52.19 -13.41
C ARG A 593 20.57 51.11 -12.33
N GLY A 594 21.62 50.31 -12.24
CA GLY A 594 21.72 49.20 -11.27
C GLY A 594 20.95 47.94 -11.67
N VAL A 595 20.23 48.00 -12.79
CA VAL A 595 19.47 46.89 -13.37
C VAL A 595 20.25 46.20 -14.49
N VAL A 596 20.87 47.00 -15.38
CA VAL A 596 21.74 46.50 -16.45
C VAL A 596 23.15 47.07 -16.29
N THR A 597 24.14 46.20 -16.23
CA THR A 597 25.54 46.65 -16.14
C THR A 597 26.05 47.20 -17.47
N PRO A 598 27.03 48.13 -17.48
CA PRO A 598 27.64 48.63 -18.72
C PRO A 598 28.19 47.50 -19.62
N VAL A 599 28.72 46.43 -19.02
CA VAL A 599 29.24 45.26 -19.73
C VAL A 599 28.12 44.47 -20.40
N GLU A 600 26.99 44.24 -19.72
CA GLU A 600 25.81 43.58 -20.31
C GLU A 600 25.21 44.44 -21.41
N ALA A 601 25.12 45.75 -21.20
CA ALA A 601 24.63 46.67 -22.23
C ALA A 601 25.48 46.60 -23.51
N GLN A 602 26.81 46.56 -23.39
CA GLN A 602 27.69 46.37 -24.54
C GLN A 602 27.47 45.02 -25.25
N LYS A 603 27.20 43.93 -24.51
CA LYS A 603 26.88 42.63 -25.11
C LYS A 603 25.56 42.67 -25.88
N VAL A 604 24.53 43.27 -25.30
CA VAL A 604 23.19 43.39 -25.91
C VAL A 604 23.23 44.26 -27.16
N LEU A 605 23.89 45.42 -27.11
CA LEU A 605 23.95 46.36 -28.25
C LEU A 605 24.67 45.79 -29.48
N LYS A 606 25.61 44.85 -29.30
CA LYS A 606 26.26 44.14 -30.41
C LYS A 606 25.31 43.28 -31.22
N LEU A 607 24.15 42.93 -30.67
CA LEU A 607 23.12 42.16 -31.34
C LEU A 607 22.23 43.04 -32.22
N ARG A 608 22.37 44.37 -32.23
CA ARG A 608 21.56 45.21 -33.12
C ARG A 608 22.02 45.09 -34.57
N GLU A 609 21.08 45.24 -35.50
CA GLU A 609 21.38 45.28 -36.94
C GLU A 609 22.31 46.46 -37.28
N ASP A 610 22.10 47.62 -36.64
CA ASP A 610 22.92 48.82 -36.78
C ASP A 610 24.17 48.83 -35.89
N ALA A 611 24.57 47.68 -35.33
CA ALA A 611 25.69 47.60 -34.38
C ALA A 611 27.03 48.12 -34.93
N ARG A 612 27.22 48.06 -36.26
CA ARG A 612 28.42 48.53 -36.96
C ARG A 612 28.36 50.01 -37.37
N SER A 613 27.27 50.71 -37.05
CA SER A 613 27.09 52.11 -37.41
C SER A 613 28.02 53.02 -36.62
N THR A 614 28.35 54.18 -37.19
CA THR A 614 29.16 55.23 -36.51
C THR A 614 28.46 55.77 -35.27
N SER A 615 27.13 55.86 -35.31
CA SER A 615 26.28 56.24 -34.18
C SER A 615 26.39 55.24 -33.02
N MET A 616 26.33 53.94 -33.31
CA MET A 616 26.52 52.90 -32.30
C MET A 616 27.95 52.89 -31.74
N ALA A 617 28.96 53.07 -32.60
CA ALA A 617 30.35 53.17 -32.16
C ALA A 617 30.61 54.38 -31.24
N ALA A 618 29.83 55.45 -31.35
CA ALA A 618 29.86 56.58 -30.41
C ALA A 618 29.17 56.21 -29.09
N ALA A 619 27.99 55.60 -29.14
CA ALA A 619 27.26 55.14 -27.96
C ALA A 619 28.06 54.13 -27.12
N LEU A 620 28.70 53.14 -27.76
CA LEU A 620 29.54 52.16 -27.07
C LEU A 620 30.76 52.80 -26.39
N ARG A 621 31.34 53.85 -26.99
CA ARG A 621 32.42 54.62 -26.36
C ARG A 621 31.95 55.37 -25.13
N GLU A 622 30.76 55.96 -25.16
CA GLU A 622 30.15 56.63 -24.02
C GLU A 622 29.85 55.64 -22.88
N ILE A 623 29.36 54.44 -23.20
CA ILE A 623 29.13 53.36 -22.21
C ILE A 623 30.43 52.88 -21.59
N ALA A 624 31.50 52.73 -22.38
CA ALA A 624 32.83 52.38 -21.88
C ALA A 624 33.43 53.45 -20.95
N MET A 625 32.97 54.71 -21.05
CA MET A 625 33.31 55.76 -20.09
C MET A 625 32.48 55.68 -18.81
N LEU A 626 31.26 55.14 -18.85
CA LEU A 626 30.43 54.90 -17.65
C LEU A 626 30.92 53.71 -16.81
N GLU A 627 31.68 52.80 -17.43
CA GLU A 627 32.31 51.66 -16.76
C GLU A 627 33.59 52.04 -15.98
N ARG A 628 34.26 53.12 -16.41
CA ARG A 628 35.45 53.69 -15.75
C ARG A 628 35.04 54.68 -14.68
#